data_AF-A0A4Q3UVU5-F1
#
_entry.id   AF-A0A4Q3UVU5-F1
#
_cell.length_a   1.000
_cell.length_b   1.000
_cell.length_c   1.000
_cell.angle_alpha   90.00
_cell.angle_beta   90.00
_cell.angle_gamma   90.00
#
_symmetry.space_group_name_H-M   'P 1'
#
loop_
_entity.id
_entity.type
_entity.pdbx_description
1 polymer ?
#
loop_
_entity_poly.entity_id
_entity_poly.type
_entity_poly.pdbx_seq_one_letter_code
_entity_poly.pdbx_strand_id
1 'polypeptide(L)' 'MKASKTKTVLFITGAFVANSGWDEWKAYFESKGYKTLAPAWPYKNGTAAELRNRQP' A
#
# COMPACT_ATOMS: atom_id res chain seq x y z
N MET A 1 -14.09 9.57 20.00
CA MET A 1 -13.22 8.38 20.03
C MET A 1 -11.80 8.82 20.38
N LYS A 2 -11.12 8.18 21.34
CA LYS A 2 -9.67 8.40 21.52
C LYS A 2 -8.95 7.66 20.40
N ALA A 3 -8.22 8.37 19.55
CA ALA A 3 -7.35 7.72 18.57
C ALA A 3 -6.29 6.90 19.32
N SER A 4 -6.22 5.61 19.01
CA SER A 4 -5.15 4.75 19.51
C SER A 4 -3.81 5.30 19.03
N LYS A 5 -2.86 5.52 19.95
CA LYS A 5 -1.49 5.95 19.62
C LYS A 5 -0.69 4.79 19.03
N THR A 6 -1.15 4.21 17.92
CA THR A 6 -0.38 3.21 17.19
C THR A 6 0.63 3.91 16.29
N LYS A 7 1.85 3.39 16.22
CA LYS A 7 2.82 3.77 15.18
C LYS A 7 2.62 2.91 13.93
N THR A 8 1.38 2.74 13.48
CA THR A 8 1.06 1.95 12.29
C THR A 8 0.46 2.84 11.21
N VAL A 9 1.04 2.82 10.01
CA VAL A 9 0.51 3.51 8.83
C VAL A 9 -0.03 2.46 7.86
N LEU A 10 -1.31 2.57 7.50
CA LEU A 10 -1.96 1.75 6.49
C LEU A 10 -2.14 2.58 5.21
N PHE A 11 -1.47 2.19 4.15
CA PHE A 11 -1.59 2.82 2.83
C PHE A 11 -2.69 2.13 2.02
N ILE A 12 -3.58 2.94 1.46
CA ILE A 12 -4.70 2.49 0.62
C ILE A 12 -4.54 3.13 -0.76
N THR A 13 -4.52 2.33 -1.81
CA THR A 13 -4.43 2.84 -3.19
C THR A 13 -5.80 3.27 -3.72
N GLY A 14 -5.78 4.24 -4.64
CA GLY A 14 -6.93 4.58 -5.47
C GLY A 14 -7.09 3.66 -6.69
N ALA A 15 -7.96 4.05 -7.61
CA ALA A 15 -8.21 3.29 -8.84
C ALA A 15 -6.96 3.24 -9.74
N PHE A 16 -6.74 2.08 -10.38
CA PHE A 16 -5.67 1.84 -11.35
C PHE A 16 -4.22 1.96 -10.82
N VAL A 17 -4.04 1.92 -9.49
CA VAL A 17 -2.72 1.98 -8.84
C VAL A 17 -2.41 0.67 -8.11
N ALA A 18 -1.23 0.11 -8.36
CA ALA A 18 -0.71 -1.04 -7.63
C ALA A 18 -0.19 -0.62 -6.24
N ASN A 19 -0.30 -1.50 -5.24
CA ASN A 19 0.13 -1.21 -3.87
C ASN A 19 1.63 -0.90 -3.75
N SER A 20 2.46 -1.39 -4.67
CA SER A 20 3.89 -1.09 -4.75
C SER A 20 4.20 0.40 -4.99
N GLY A 21 3.22 1.20 -5.43
CA GLY A 21 3.36 2.66 -5.51
C GLY A 21 3.64 3.33 -4.16
N TRP A 22 3.45 2.61 -3.05
CA TRP A 22 3.76 3.07 -1.70
C TRP A 22 5.15 2.64 -1.20
N ASP A 23 5.97 1.93 -1.98
CA ASP A 23 7.22 1.33 -1.44
C ASP A 23 8.20 2.37 -0.90
N GLU A 24 8.40 3.49 -1.58
CA GLU A 24 9.26 4.59 -1.09
C GLU A 24 8.70 5.25 0.17
N TRP A 25 7.37 5.40 0.24
CA TRP A 25 6.69 5.93 1.42
C TRP A 25 6.78 4.97 2.60
N LYS A 26 6.64 3.66 2.36
CA LYS A 26 6.87 2.65 3.40
C LYS A 26 8.27 2.77 3.95
N ALA A 27 9.29 2.79 3.09
CA ALA A 27 10.67 2.96 3.51
C ALA A 27 10.89 4.25 4.32
N TYR A 28 10.31 5.37 3.87
CA TYR A 28 10.37 6.64 4.59
C TYR A 28 9.76 6.52 6.01
N PHE A 29 8.54 6.01 6.15
CA PHE A 29 7.88 5.91 7.46
C PHE A 29 8.52 4.84 8.36
N GLU A 30 8.99 3.73 7.78
CA GLU A 30 9.76 2.71 8.50
C GLU A 30 11.06 3.28 9.07
N SER A 31 11.76 4.14 8.32
CA SER A 31 12.95 4.86 8.81
C SER A 31 12.67 5.77 10.01
N LYS A 32 11.41 6.17 10.21
CA LYS A 32 10.94 6.97 11.36
C LYS A 32 10.39 6.11 12.50
N GLY A 33 10.49 4.78 12.40
CA GLY A 33 10.04 3.84 13.43
C GLY A 33 8.54 3.54 13.41
N TYR A 34 7.89 3.71 12.26
CA TYR A 34 6.50 3.27 12.05
C TYR A 34 6.46 1.85 11.47
N LYS A 35 5.49 1.06 11.89
CA LYS A 35 5.06 -0.14 11.18
C LYS A 35 4.25 0.30 9.97
N THR A 36 4.52 -0.25 8.79
CA THR A 36 3.73 0.08 7.59
C THR A 36 3.01 -1.14 7.04
N LEU A 37 1.86 -0.89 6.42
CA LEU A 37 1.05 -1.87 5.71
C LEU A 37 0.61 -1.26 4.39
N ALA A 38 0.80 -1.97 3.28
CA ALA A 38 0.26 -1.60 1.98
C ALA A 38 -0.24 -2.86 1.27
N PRO A 39 -1.33 -3.49 1.76
CA PRO A 39 -1.87 -4.69 1.13
C PRO A 39 -2.41 -4.35 -0.27
N ALA A 40 -2.30 -5.30 -1.19
CA ALA A 40 -3.00 -5.19 -2.46
C ALA A 40 -4.52 -5.30 -2.24
N TRP A 41 -5.30 -4.58 -3.05
CA TRP A 41 -6.74 -4.85 -3.15
C TRP A 41 -6.99 -6.28 -3.63
N PRO A 42 -8.15 -6.88 -3.32
CA PRO A 42 -8.55 -8.16 -3.87
C PRO A 42 -8.37 -8.20 -5.39
N TYR A 43 -7.76 -9.28 -5.89
CA TYR A 43 -7.45 -9.49 -7.31
C TYR A 43 -6.44 -8.51 -7.95
N LYS A 44 -5.86 -7.59 -7.15
CA LYS A 44 -4.86 -6.60 -7.60
C LYS A 44 -3.45 -6.89 -7.09
N ASN A 45 -3.17 -8.15 -6.74
CA ASN A 45 -1.80 -8.57 -6.47
C ASN A 45 -1.07 -8.79 -7.80
N GLY A 46 -0.08 -7.94 -8.08
CA GLY A 46 0.69 -7.91 -9.33
C GLY A 46 1.24 -6.52 -9.64
N THR A 47 2.21 -6.46 -10.54
CA THR A 47 2.74 -5.21 -11.10
C THR A 47 1.68 -4.48 -11.92
N ALA A 48 1.86 -3.18 -12.13
CA ALA A 48 0.95 -2.41 -12.98
C ALA A 48 0.84 -2.98 -14.41
N ALA A 49 1.92 -3.57 -14.94
CA ALA A 49 1.91 -4.19 -16.27
C ALA A 49 1.08 -5.49 -16.28
N GLU A 50 1.31 -6.40 -15.32
CA GLU A 50 0.53 -7.64 -15.20
C GLU A 50 -0.96 -7.38 -15.00
N LEU A 51 -1.30 -6.39 -14.16
CA LEU A 51 -2.69 -6.04 -13.89
C LEU A 51 -3.40 -5.42 -15.09
N ARG A 52 -2.69 -4.71 -15.98
CA ARG A 52 -3.25 -4.20 -17.25
C ARG A 52 -3.44 -5.32 -18.28
N ASN A 53 -2.53 -6.29 -18.29
CA ASN A 53 -2.58 -7.41 -19.23
C ASN A 53 -3.59 -8.49 -18.81
N ARG A 54 -4.05 -8.49 -17.56
CA ARG A 54 -5.25 -9.23 -17.15
C ARG A 54 -6.47 -8.58 -17.79
N GLN A 55 -6.73 -8.96 -19.05
CA GLN A 55 -7.97 -8.71 -19.75
C GLN A 55 -9.13 -9.30 -18.90
N PRO A 56 -10.31 -8.65 -18.82
CA PRO A 56 -11.46 -9.19 -18.10
C PRO A 56 -11.86 -10.59 -18.58
#